data_AF-A0AAV5S8B4-F1
#
_entry.id   AF-A0AAV5S8B4-F1
#
_cell.length_a   1.000
_cell.length_b   1.000
_cell.length_c   1.000
_cell.angle_alpha   90.00
_cell.angle_beta   90.00
_cell.angle_gamma   90.00
#
_symmetry.space_group_name_H-M   'P 1'
#
loop_
_entity.id
_entity.type
_entity.pdbx_description
1 polymer ?
#
loop_
_entity_poly.entity_id
_entity_poly.type
_entity_poly.pdbx_seq_one_letter_code
_entity_poly.pdbx_strand_id
1 'polypeptide(L)'
;CINSGCNCPIGATLVGPPVNGVCPYGTQYFGVLCCNIYCPATVSNGPCNSDNSCSTLGYAGSTTSNYCCPVVDFSKPENVLGPAVGGICPFGYTLVMVPGGAPEGECVSLQT
;
A
#
# COMPACT_ATOMS: atom_id res chain seq x y z
N CYS A 1 -11.79 -10.50 11.19
CA CYS A 1 -11.22 -11.84 11.44
C CYS A 1 -10.88 -12.00 12.91
N ILE A 2 -11.08 -13.20 13.44
CA ILE A 2 -11.15 -13.50 14.88
C ILE A 2 -9.99 -14.42 15.33
N ASN A 3 -9.06 -14.77 14.44
CA ASN A 3 -7.94 -15.65 14.78
C ASN A 3 -6.74 -15.40 13.87
N SER A 4 -5.65 -14.91 14.48
CA SER A 4 -4.24 -15.10 14.09
C SER A 4 -3.85 -14.96 12.61
N GLY A 5 -3.73 -13.72 12.10
CA GLY A 5 -2.98 -13.48 10.85
C GLY A 5 -3.38 -12.27 10.01
N CYS A 6 -4.44 -11.55 10.37
CA CYS A 6 -4.83 -10.35 9.64
C CYS A 6 -4.05 -9.14 10.14
N ASN A 7 -2.83 -8.98 9.66
CA ASN A 7 -2.07 -7.77 9.88
C ASN A 7 -2.34 -6.81 8.72
N CYS A 8 -2.50 -5.54 9.05
CA CYS A 8 -2.41 -4.51 8.03
C CYS A 8 -1.01 -4.55 7.40
N PRO A 9 -0.87 -4.25 6.11
CA PRO A 9 0.44 -4.19 5.47
C PRO A 9 1.36 -3.23 6.21
N ILE A 10 2.67 -3.41 6.07
CA ILE A 10 3.65 -2.51 6.69
C ILE A 10 3.41 -1.08 6.21
N GLY A 11 3.31 -0.14 7.15
CA GLY A 11 2.85 1.22 6.85
C GLY A 11 1.32 1.36 6.89
N ALA A 12 0.61 0.43 7.51
CA ALA A 12 -0.80 0.60 7.82
C ALA A 12 -1.10 0.18 9.26
N THR A 13 -1.92 0.96 9.93
CA THR A 13 -2.40 0.69 11.29
C THR A 13 -3.78 0.04 11.23
N LEU A 14 -3.97 -0.98 12.06
CA LEU A 14 -5.26 -1.63 12.19
C LEU A 14 -6.27 -0.66 12.81
N VAL A 15 -7.34 -0.40 12.07
CA VAL A 15 -8.49 0.36 12.59
C VAL A 15 -9.55 -0.57 13.15
N GLY A 16 -9.77 -1.72 12.51
CA GLY A 16 -10.67 -2.75 12.99
C GLY A 16 -11.40 -3.47 11.87
N PRO A 17 -12.37 -4.33 12.18
CA PRO A 17 -13.24 -4.92 11.18
C PRO A 17 -14.16 -3.86 10.53
N PRO A 18 -14.61 -4.08 9.29
CA PRO A 18 -15.57 -3.19 8.64
C PRO A 18 -16.89 -3.12 9.40
N VAL A 19 -17.44 -1.92 9.48
CA VAL A 19 -18.76 -1.67 10.06
C VAL A 19 -19.77 -1.73 8.92
N ASN A 20 -20.70 -2.70 8.98
CA ASN A 20 -21.72 -2.90 7.96
C ASN A 20 -21.17 -3.15 6.53
N GLY A 21 -20.04 -3.85 6.43
CA GLY A 21 -19.40 -4.10 5.14
C GLY A 21 -18.72 -2.87 4.54
N VAL A 22 -18.51 -1.80 5.32
CA VAL A 22 -17.80 -0.60 4.87
C VAL A 22 -16.66 -0.29 5.84
N CYS A 23 -15.51 0.07 5.28
CA CYS A 23 -14.39 0.57 6.05
C CYS A 23 -14.58 2.07 6.36
N PRO A 24 -14.28 2.53 7.60
CA PRO A 24 -14.41 3.94 7.96
C PRO A 24 -13.61 4.85 7.00
N TYR A 25 -14.06 6.09 6.84
CA TYR A 25 -13.44 7.04 5.92
C TYR A 25 -11.92 7.14 6.12
N GLY A 26 -11.17 6.96 5.03
CA GLY A 26 -9.71 6.96 5.05
C GLY A 26 -9.05 5.64 5.41
N THR A 27 -9.81 4.54 5.43
CA THR A 27 -9.28 3.19 5.60
C THR A 27 -9.62 2.34 4.40
N GLN A 28 -8.72 1.43 4.04
CA GLN A 28 -8.95 0.46 2.97
C GLN A 28 -9.16 -0.94 3.50
N TYR A 29 -9.90 -1.71 2.70
CA TYR A 29 -10.14 -3.12 2.91
C TYR A 29 -8.89 -3.94 2.60
N PHE A 30 -8.40 -4.67 3.59
CA PHE A 30 -7.39 -5.71 3.44
C PHE A 30 -7.96 -7.04 3.88
N GLY A 31 -8.47 -7.79 2.90
CA GLY A 31 -9.21 -9.03 3.12
C GLY A 31 -10.50 -8.77 3.90
N VAL A 32 -10.41 -8.73 5.22
CA VAL A 32 -11.55 -8.60 6.16
C VAL A 32 -11.33 -7.57 7.26
N LEU A 33 -10.28 -6.74 7.15
CA LEU A 33 -9.99 -5.65 8.09
C LEU A 33 -9.86 -4.32 7.36
N CYS A 34 -10.16 -3.26 8.09
CA CYS A 34 -9.95 -1.89 7.72
C CYS A 34 -8.64 -1.41 8.30
N CYS A 35 -7.75 -0.99 7.40
CA CYS A 35 -6.44 -0.49 7.75
C CYS A 35 -6.32 0.97 7.35
N ASN A 36 -5.84 1.81 8.26
CA ASN A 36 -5.46 3.18 7.96
C ASN A 36 -4.04 3.15 7.43
N ILE A 37 -3.85 3.63 6.21
CA ILE A 37 -2.56 3.56 5.55
C ILE A 37 -1.80 4.84 5.83
N TYR A 38 -0.65 4.69 6.45
CA TYR A 38 0.28 5.76 6.80
C TYR A 38 1.70 5.34 6.43
N CYS A 39 2.27 6.04 5.47
CA CYS A 39 3.62 5.80 5.01
C CYS A 39 4.48 7.06 5.17
N PRO A 40 5.79 6.90 5.46
CA PRO A 40 6.71 8.02 5.36
C PRO A 40 6.83 8.50 3.91
N ALA A 41 7.14 9.79 3.72
CA ALA A 41 7.31 10.38 2.39
C ALA A 41 8.37 9.67 1.54
N THR A 42 9.29 8.91 2.16
CA THR A 42 10.34 8.13 1.48
C THR A 42 9.83 6.90 0.75
N VAL A 43 8.67 6.35 1.16
CA VAL A 43 8.05 5.17 0.50
C VAL A 43 6.77 5.53 -0.26
N SER A 44 6.41 6.82 -0.23
CA SER A 44 5.26 7.38 -0.92
C SER A 44 5.55 7.57 -2.40
N ASN A 45 4.53 7.38 -3.24
CA ASN A 45 4.60 7.70 -4.67
C ASN A 45 4.12 9.11 -5.01
N GLY A 46 4.17 10.01 -4.03
CA GLY A 46 3.76 11.40 -4.18
C GLY A 46 2.41 11.71 -3.52
N PRO A 47 1.89 12.94 -3.73
CA PRO A 47 0.65 13.37 -3.12
C PRO A 47 -0.56 12.63 -3.68
N CYS A 48 -1.62 12.52 -2.88
CA CYS A 48 -2.88 11.97 -3.37
C CYS A 48 -3.57 12.94 -4.33
N ASN A 49 -4.42 12.40 -5.20
CA ASN A 49 -5.37 13.20 -5.94
C ASN A 49 -6.40 13.83 -4.98
N SER A 50 -7.15 14.84 -5.46
CA SER A 50 -8.12 15.58 -4.64
C SER A 50 -9.26 14.71 -4.07
N ASP A 51 -9.45 13.51 -4.61
CA ASP A 51 -10.40 12.48 -4.17
C ASP A 51 -9.77 11.44 -3.22
N ASN A 52 -8.54 11.67 -2.73
CA ASN A 52 -7.71 10.71 -2.00
C ASN A 52 -7.44 9.41 -2.78
N SER A 53 -7.57 9.45 -4.12
CA SER A 53 -7.13 8.36 -4.97
C SER A 53 -5.64 8.50 -5.31
N CYS A 54 -5.05 7.38 -5.74
CA CYS A 54 -3.69 7.34 -6.24
C CYS A 54 -3.72 6.88 -7.70
N SER A 55 -3.00 7.59 -8.55
CA SER A 55 -2.91 7.26 -9.98
C SER A 55 -2.20 5.92 -10.22
N THR A 56 -1.40 5.47 -9.26
CA THR A 56 -0.64 4.23 -9.32
C THR A 56 -1.39 3.10 -8.64
N LEU A 57 -1.58 2.00 -9.35
CA LEU A 57 -2.16 0.77 -8.78
C LEU A 57 -1.31 0.27 -7.61
N GLY A 58 -1.93 -0.33 -6.59
CA GLY A 58 -1.22 -0.77 -5.39
C GLY A 58 -0.73 0.36 -4.49
N TYR A 59 -1.23 1.57 -4.71
CA TYR A 59 -1.18 2.67 -3.75
C TYR A 59 -2.58 3.12 -3.35
N ALA A 60 -2.67 3.62 -2.14
CA ALA A 60 -3.87 4.18 -1.57
C ALA A 60 -3.55 5.52 -0.91
N GLY A 61 -4.47 6.46 -1.02
CA GLY A 61 -4.28 7.76 -0.41
C GLY A 61 -4.40 7.69 1.11
N SER A 62 -3.39 8.20 1.80
CA SER A 62 -3.44 8.41 3.24
C SER A 62 -4.21 9.69 3.55
N THR A 63 -5.32 9.58 4.29
CA THR A 63 -6.09 10.76 4.75
C THR A 63 -5.37 11.56 5.84
N THR A 64 -4.31 10.99 6.43
CA THR A 64 -3.55 11.61 7.52
C THR A 64 -2.38 12.43 6.98
N SER A 65 -1.78 12.01 5.88
CA SER A 65 -0.56 12.64 5.33
C SER A 65 -0.70 13.13 3.89
N ASN A 66 -1.86 12.90 3.26
CA ASN A 66 -2.13 13.26 1.86
C ASN A 66 -1.08 12.70 0.89
N TYR A 67 -0.55 11.51 1.22
CA TYR A 67 0.46 10.80 0.43
C TYR A 67 -0.09 9.47 -0.06
N CYS A 68 0.28 9.12 -1.29
CA CYS A 68 -0.01 7.83 -1.89
C CYS A 68 0.91 6.80 -1.27
N CYS A 69 0.32 5.93 -0.45
CA CYS A 69 1.02 4.93 0.31
C CYS A 69 0.85 3.53 -0.28
N PRO A 70 1.92 2.73 -0.35
CA PRO A 70 1.85 1.40 -0.93
C PRO A 70 0.94 0.52 -0.08
N VAL A 71 0.07 -0.24 -0.75
CA VAL A 71 -0.85 -1.20 -0.12
C VAL A 71 -0.38 -2.64 -0.23
N VAL A 72 0.75 -2.85 -0.88
CA VAL A 72 1.34 -4.16 -1.10
C VAL A 72 2.33 -4.48 0.01
N ASP A 73 2.45 -5.76 0.37
CA ASP A 73 3.37 -6.20 1.41
C ASP A 73 4.79 -6.36 0.84
N PHE A 74 5.53 -5.25 0.80
CA PHE A 74 6.94 -5.21 0.38
C PHE A 74 7.92 -5.75 1.44
N SER A 75 7.44 -6.10 2.64
CA SER A 75 8.28 -6.71 3.68
C SER A 75 8.63 -8.16 3.36
N LYS A 76 7.82 -8.77 2.49
CA LYS A 76 8.00 -10.12 2.01
C LYS A 76 8.78 -10.09 0.69
N PRO A 77 10.01 -10.62 0.65
CA PRO A 77 10.82 -10.62 -0.57
C PRO A 77 10.18 -11.43 -1.70
N GLU A 78 9.28 -12.36 -1.40
CA GLU A 78 8.47 -13.09 -2.39
C GLU A 78 7.52 -12.18 -3.19
N ASN A 79 7.09 -11.05 -2.62
CA ASN A 79 6.29 -10.06 -3.33
C ASN A 79 7.14 -9.10 -4.13
N VAL A 80 8.46 -9.06 -3.88
CA VAL A 80 9.40 -8.13 -4.50
C VAL A 80 10.04 -8.81 -5.70
N LEU A 81 9.66 -8.39 -6.91
CA LEU A 81 10.24 -8.91 -8.15
C LEU A 81 11.67 -8.37 -8.38
N GLY A 82 11.92 -7.15 -7.93
CA GLY A 82 13.20 -6.46 -8.08
C GLY A 82 13.05 -5.01 -8.53
N PRO A 83 14.15 -4.34 -8.93
CA PRO A 83 14.14 -2.92 -9.27
C PRO A 83 13.25 -2.61 -10.48
N ALA A 84 12.52 -1.49 -10.40
CA ALA A 84 11.77 -0.98 -11.54
C ALA A 84 12.74 -0.45 -12.61
N VAL A 85 12.72 -1.05 -13.80
CA VAL A 85 13.59 -0.62 -14.90
C VAL A 85 12.90 0.55 -15.62
N GLY A 86 13.44 1.76 -15.44
CA GLY A 86 12.89 2.98 -16.05
C GLY A 86 11.57 3.43 -15.44
N GLY A 87 11.29 3.06 -14.17
CA GLY A 87 10.04 3.38 -13.49
C GLY A 87 8.83 2.55 -13.96
N ILE A 88 9.07 1.47 -14.71
CA ILE A 88 8.03 0.62 -15.28
C ILE A 88 8.11 -0.77 -14.63
N CYS A 89 6.96 -1.27 -14.19
CA CYS A 89 6.81 -2.62 -13.69
C CYS A 89 5.99 -3.49 -14.65
N PRO A 90 6.27 -4.80 -14.73
CA PRO A 90 5.49 -5.72 -15.53
C PRO A 90 4.04 -5.79 -15.03
N PHE A 91 3.13 -6.22 -15.91
CA PHE A 91 1.71 -6.39 -15.56
C PHE A 91 1.54 -7.30 -14.34
N GLY A 92 0.69 -6.87 -13.40
CA GLY A 92 0.49 -7.54 -12.12
C GLY A 92 1.40 -7.05 -10.99
N TYR A 93 2.37 -6.18 -11.29
CA TYR A 93 3.25 -5.56 -10.32
C TYR A 93 3.08 -4.04 -10.34
N THR A 94 3.42 -3.41 -9.21
CA THR A 94 3.45 -1.96 -9.08
C THR A 94 4.79 -1.49 -8.53
N LEU A 95 5.18 -0.26 -8.87
CA LEU A 95 6.43 0.34 -8.41
C LEU A 95 6.26 0.83 -6.98
N VAL A 96 6.96 0.23 -6.02
CA VAL A 96 7.01 0.64 -4.62
C VAL A 96 8.38 1.16 -4.23
N MET A 97 8.40 2.31 -3.56
CA MET A 97 9.62 2.84 -2.96
C MET A 97 9.91 2.05 -1.67
N VAL A 98 10.77 1.02 -1.75
CA VAL A 98 11.16 0.19 -0.61
C VAL A 98 12.34 0.84 0.12
N PRO A 99 12.30 1.00 1.47
CA PRO A 99 13.43 1.52 2.22
C PRO A 99 14.68 0.66 2.05
N GLY A 100 15.74 1.24 1.48
CA GLY A 100 17.00 0.51 1.20
C GLY A 100 16.99 -0.30 -0.09
N GLY A 101 15.91 -0.25 -0.89
CA GLY A 101 15.85 -0.79 -2.23
C GLY A 101 16.42 0.16 -3.28
N ALA A 102 16.14 -0.13 -4.56
CA ALA A 102 16.57 0.70 -5.67
C ALA A 102 16.01 2.14 -5.60
N PRO A 103 16.78 3.15 -6.04
CA PRO A 103 16.35 4.56 -5.99
C PRO A 103 15.20 4.86 -6.95
N GLU A 104 15.05 4.06 -8.00
CA GLU A 104 13.91 4.10 -8.93
C GLU A 104 12.66 3.37 -8.41
N GLY A 105 12.73 2.78 -7.21
CA GLY A 105 11.68 1.92 -6.66
C GLY A 105 11.79 0.46 -7.13
N GLU A 106 11.05 -0.42 -6.48
CA GLU A 106 11.01 -1.85 -6.76
C GLU A 106 9.62 -2.31 -7.19
N CYS A 107 9.56 -3.22 -8.14
CA CYS A 107 8.32 -3.83 -8.58
C CYS A 107 7.84 -4.85 -7.57
N VAL A 108 6.72 -4.54 -6.93
CA VAL A 108 6.08 -5.39 -5.92
C VAL A 108 4.75 -5.89 -6.44
N SER A 109 4.45 -7.16 -6.23
CA SER A 109 3.23 -7.81 -6.70
C SER A 109 1.99 -7.16 -6.10
N LEU A 110 0.98 -6.93 -6.94
CA LEU A 110 -0.35 -6.49 -6.53
C LEU A 110 -1.20 -7.64 -5.96
N GLN A 111 -0.75 -8.89 -6.12
CA GLN A 111 -1.48 -10.05 -5.63
C GLN A 111 -1.32 -10.13 -4.11
N THR A 112 -2.45 -9.87 -3.43
CA THR A 112 -2.65 -10.02 -1.97
C THR A 112 -3.22 -11.38 -1.64
#